data_AF-A0A949U2J0-F1
#
_entry.id   AF-A0A949U2J0-F1
#
_cell.length_a   1.000
_cell.length_b   1.000
_cell.length_c   1.000
_cell.angle_alpha   90.00
_cell.angle_beta   90.00
_cell.angle_gamma   90.00
#
_symmetry.space_group_name_H-M   'P 1'
#
loop_
_entity.id
_entity.type
_entity.pdbx_description
1 polymer ?
#
loop_
_entity_poly.entity_id
_entity_poly.type
_entity_poly.pdbx_seq_one_letter_code
_entity_poly.pdbx_strand_id
1 'polypeptide(L)'
;WGLAAPVLILGGMRAGWFTPTEAAVVAVFYGLFVGLAVHRTIGWRDLFSIFSEAAEISAVIMIVLGLAGIFAYSVNTLGLADPIAGFVLNSGLGSTGTLLLLFAILLVVGMFLDGVSTFLIFIPLLLPLAKAFGWDVVWFGVILTMKVAIGQFTPPMAVNLMVSCKMAGVPMESTIPWVLWLVASFIVAALAVIFYPPLALWLPRSLGY
;
A
#
# COMPACT_ATOMS: atom_id res chain seq x y z
N TRP A 1 7.70 -24.03 -0.17
CA TRP A 1 8.76 -23.07 0.23
C TRP A 1 8.27 -21.63 0.34
N GLY A 2 7.46 -21.12 -0.61
CA GLY A 2 6.90 -19.76 -0.53
C GLY A 2 6.02 -19.49 0.71
N LEU A 3 5.25 -20.48 1.18
CA LEU A 3 4.41 -20.35 2.39
C LEU A 3 5.20 -20.20 3.70
N ALA A 4 6.50 -20.53 3.71
CA ALA A 4 7.34 -20.32 4.89
C ALA A 4 7.74 -18.84 5.05
N ALA A 5 7.75 -18.05 3.97
CA ALA A 5 8.13 -16.63 4.04
C ALA A 5 7.14 -15.79 4.88
N PRO A 6 5.81 -15.90 4.70
CA PRO A 6 4.85 -15.20 5.56
C PRO A 6 4.96 -15.62 7.03
N VAL A 7 5.19 -16.91 7.31
CA VAL A 7 5.33 -17.43 8.68
C VAL A 7 6.61 -16.91 9.32
N LEU A 8 7.71 -16.86 8.57
CA LEU A 8 8.99 -16.34 9.04
C LEU A 8 8.93 -14.82 9.31
N ILE A 9 8.30 -14.05 8.42
CA ILE A 9 8.14 -12.60 8.57
C ILE A 9 7.16 -12.28 9.71
N LEU A 10 5.91 -12.75 9.63
CA LEU A 10 4.88 -12.42 10.62
C LEU A 10 5.14 -13.07 11.97
N GLY A 11 5.66 -14.30 11.99
CA GLY A 11 6.06 -15.00 13.20
C GLY A 11 7.24 -14.34 13.89
N GLY A 12 8.28 -13.98 13.13
CA GLY A 12 9.46 -13.28 13.67
C GLY A 12 9.13 -11.88 14.20
N MET A 13 8.25 -11.14 13.52
CA MET A 13 7.77 -9.84 14.00
C MET A 13 6.92 -9.98 15.27
N ARG A 14 5.98 -10.94 15.31
CA ARG A 14 5.11 -11.14 16.49
C ARG A 14 5.84 -11.71 17.70
N ALA A 15 6.88 -12.50 17.48
CA ALA A 15 7.75 -13.01 18.55
C ALA A 15 8.74 -11.96 19.09
N GLY A 16 8.78 -10.76 18.48
CA GLY A 16 9.72 -9.69 18.85
C GLY A 16 11.17 -9.99 18.47
N TRP A 17 11.40 -10.99 17.62
CA TRP A 17 12.75 -11.37 17.17
C TRP A 17 13.29 -10.41 16.11
N PHE A 18 12.40 -9.82 15.30
CA PHE A 18 12.78 -8.90 14.23
C PHE A 18 11.90 -7.65 14.22
N THR A 19 12.55 -6.51 14.01
CA THR A 19 11.89 -5.27 13.57
C THR A 19 11.42 -5.40 12.11
N PRO A 20 10.50 -4.54 11.62
CA PRO A 20 10.02 -4.61 10.23
C PRO A 20 11.15 -4.56 9.19
N THR A 21 12.19 -3.77 9.46
CA THR A 21 13.39 -3.64 8.61
C THR A 21 14.24 -4.91 8.62
N GLU A 22 14.44 -5.53 9.78
CA GLU A 22 15.18 -6.80 9.89
C GLU A 22 14.41 -7.94 9.24
N ALA A 23 13.08 -8.00 9.43
CA ALA A 23 12.23 -9.01 8.83
C ALA A 23 12.30 -8.97 7.28
N ALA A 24 12.37 -7.78 6.69
CA ALA A 24 12.58 -7.60 5.25
C ALA A 24 13.94 -8.17 4.80
N VAL A 25 15.01 -7.89 5.54
CA VAL A 25 16.35 -8.44 5.23
C VAL A 25 16.34 -9.96 5.28
N VAL A 26 15.76 -10.55 6.33
CA VAL A 26 15.67 -12.02 6.46
C VAL A 26 14.84 -12.63 5.32
N ALA A 27 13.75 -11.98 4.91
CA ALA A 27 12.94 -12.41 3.78
C ALA A 27 13.74 -12.42 2.46
N VAL A 28 14.56 -11.39 2.21
CA VAL A 28 15.44 -11.31 1.04
C VAL A 28 16.47 -12.43 1.05
N PHE A 29 17.15 -12.67 2.18
CA PHE A 29 18.11 -13.77 2.31
C PHE A 29 17.46 -15.13 2.11
N TYR A 30 16.26 -15.35 2.67
CA TYR A 30 15.51 -16.58 2.49
C TYR A 30 15.11 -16.77 1.01
N GLY A 31 14.61 -15.72 0.36
CA GLY A 31 14.29 -15.74 -1.07
C GLY A 31 15.50 -16.06 -1.95
N LEU A 32 16.64 -15.43 -1.66
CA LEU A 32 17.90 -15.66 -2.36
C LEU A 32 18.39 -17.10 -2.17
N PHE A 33 18.33 -17.63 -0.94
CA PHE A 33 18.70 -19.01 -0.64
C PHE A 33 17.80 -20.01 -1.37
N VAL A 34 16.49 -19.80 -1.34
CA VAL A 34 15.53 -20.66 -2.05
C VAL A 34 15.75 -20.59 -3.56
N GLY A 35 16.02 -19.41 -4.13
CA GLY A 35 16.30 -19.25 -5.55
C GLY A 35 17.60 -19.89 -6.03
N LEU A 36 18.69 -19.71 -5.27
CA LEU A 36 20.03 -20.25 -5.60
C LEU A 36 20.16 -21.75 -5.28
N ALA A 37 19.74 -22.17 -4.09
CA ALA A 37 20.04 -23.50 -3.56
C ALA A 37 18.93 -24.53 -3.81
N VAL A 38 17.66 -24.12 -3.72
CA VAL A 38 16.51 -25.04 -3.79
C VAL A 38 15.97 -25.14 -5.22
N HIS A 39 15.54 -24.02 -5.80
CA HIS A 39 15.00 -23.99 -7.16
C HIS A 39 16.09 -23.94 -8.24
N ARG A 40 17.32 -23.51 -7.90
CA ARG A 40 18.45 -23.34 -8.83
C ARG A 40 18.08 -22.53 -10.09
N THR A 41 17.16 -21.58 -9.93
CA THR A 41 16.68 -20.72 -11.02
C THR A 41 17.51 -19.46 -11.18
N ILE A 42 18.32 -19.10 -10.18
CA ILE A 42 19.14 -17.89 -10.15
C ILE A 42 20.62 -18.29 -10.14
N GLY A 43 21.39 -17.78 -11.11
CA GLY A 43 22.84 -17.91 -11.14
C GLY A 43 23.55 -16.76 -10.41
N TRP A 44 24.81 -16.98 -10.03
CA TRP A 44 25.66 -15.95 -9.40
C TRP A 44 25.86 -14.70 -10.27
N ARG A 45 25.73 -14.83 -11.59
CA ARG A 45 25.82 -13.71 -12.53
C ARG A 45 24.53 -12.88 -12.59
N ASP A 46 23.39 -13.50 -12.32
CA ASP A 46 22.09 -12.83 -12.32
C ASP A 46 21.91 -11.95 -11.09
N LEU A 47 22.63 -12.26 -9.99
CA LEU A 47 22.61 -11.47 -8.76
C LEU A 47 22.89 -9.98 -9.00
N PHE A 48 23.88 -9.67 -9.85
CA PHE A 48 24.22 -8.27 -10.14
C PHE A 48 23.06 -7.55 -10.83
N SER A 49 22.43 -8.19 -11.82
CA SER A 49 21.27 -7.64 -12.52
C SER A 49 20.10 -7.43 -11.56
N ILE A 50 19.80 -8.41 -10.72
CA ILE A 50 18.70 -8.35 -9.74
C ILE A 50 18.91 -7.21 -8.75
N PHE A 51 20.13 -7.07 -8.20
CA PHE A 51 20.44 -5.98 -7.28
C PHE A 51 20.42 -4.61 -7.95
N SER A 52 20.91 -4.51 -9.20
CA SER A 52 20.88 -3.26 -9.96
C SER A 52 19.43 -2.81 -10.22
N GLU A 53 18.56 -3.72 -10.65
CA GLU A 53 17.15 -3.44 -10.90
C GLU A 53 16.42 -3.04 -9.60
N ALA A 54 16.68 -3.74 -8.50
CA ALA A 54 16.15 -3.38 -7.18
C ALA A 54 16.64 -2.00 -6.70
N ALA A 55 17.91 -1.66 -6.95
CA ALA A 55 18.49 -0.37 -6.61
C ALA A 55 17.90 0.76 -7.44
N GLU A 56 17.67 0.56 -8.74
CA GLU A 56 17.03 1.54 -9.62
C GLU A 56 15.62 1.88 -9.14
N ILE A 57 14.79 0.87 -8.88
CA ILE A 57 13.44 1.04 -8.34
C ILE A 57 13.49 1.81 -7.00
N SER A 58 14.42 1.44 -6.11
CA SER A 58 14.59 2.10 -4.82
C SER A 58 15.04 3.56 -4.96
N ALA A 59 15.92 3.87 -5.92
CA ALA A 59 16.42 5.22 -6.15
C ALA A 59 15.31 6.16 -6.65
N VAL A 60 14.49 5.70 -7.60
CA VAL A 60 13.32 6.45 -8.08
C VAL A 60 12.38 6.76 -6.90
N ILE A 61 12.11 5.76 -6.07
CA ILE A 61 11.25 5.91 -4.89
C ILE A 61 11.83 6.94 -3.90
N MET A 62 13.13 6.89 -3.62
CA MET A 62 13.79 7.81 -2.68
C MET A 62 13.77 9.27 -3.17
N ILE A 63 13.93 9.49 -4.48
CA ILE A 63 13.82 10.83 -5.08
C ILE A 63 12.40 11.38 -4.92
N VAL A 64 11.40 10.55 -5.24
CA VAL A 64 9.98 10.92 -5.11
C VAL A 64 9.64 11.26 -3.65
N LEU A 65 10.13 10.47 -2.69
CA LEU A 65 9.99 10.75 -1.27
C LEU A 65 10.61 12.08 -0.86
N GLY A 66 11.82 12.39 -1.35
CA GLY A 66 12.48 13.65 -1.09
C GLY A 66 11.66 14.84 -1.57
N LEU A 67 11.16 14.79 -2.81
CA LEU A 67 10.31 15.84 -3.39
C LEU A 67 8.96 15.95 -2.67
N ALA A 68 8.35 14.82 -2.30
CA ALA A 68 7.09 14.79 -1.57
C ALA A 68 7.24 15.37 -0.15
N GLY A 69 8.39 15.16 0.50
CA GLY A 69 8.72 15.77 1.78
C GLY A 69 8.82 17.30 1.68
N ILE A 70 9.50 17.81 0.65
CA ILE A 70 9.57 19.25 0.36
C ILE A 70 8.18 19.82 0.07
N PHE A 71 7.36 19.10 -0.70
CA PHE A 71 5.98 19.49 -0.98
C PHE A 71 5.13 19.56 0.30
N ALA A 72 5.16 18.53 1.15
CA ALA A 72 4.42 18.52 2.42
C ALA A 72 4.85 19.65 3.36
N TYR A 73 6.15 19.91 3.45
CA TYR A 73 6.69 21.04 4.19
C TYR A 73 6.21 22.38 3.61
N SER A 74 6.19 22.52 2.28
CA SER A 74 5.76 23.74 1.61
C SER A 74 4.26 24.00 1.81
N VAL A 75 3.41 22.97 1.71
CA VAL A 75 1.97 23.04 1.99
C VAL A 75 1.71 23.45 3.43
N ASN A 76 2.47 22.91 4.38
CA ASN A 76 2.36 23.28 5.78
C ASN A 76 2.81 24.72 6.03
N THR A 77 3.92 25.14 5.42
CA THR A 77 4.50 26.50 5.58
C THR A 77 3.62 27.57 4.94
N LEU A 78 3.03 27.28 3.77
CA LEU A 78 2.13 28.19 3.06
C LEU A 78 0.74 28.27 3.71
N GLY A 79 0.47 27.47 4.75
CA GLY A 79 -0.84 27.42 5.40
C GLY A 79 -1.96 26.98 4.46
N LEU A 80 -1.66 26.24 3.38
CA LEU A 80 -2.65 25.83 2.38
C LEU A 80 -3.66 24.82 2.92
N ALA A 81 -3.34 24.14 4.02
CA ALA A 81 -4.25 23.20 4.68
C ALA A 81 -5.54 23.87 5.17
N ASP A 82 -5.46 25.09 5.70
CA ASP A 82 -6.60 25.83 6.25
C ASP A 82 -7.62 26.30 5.19
N PRO A 83 -7.22 26.94 4.07
CA PRO A 83 -8.16 27.30 3.01
C PRO A 83 -8.68 26.09 2.23
N ILE A 84 -7.91 25.00 2.09
CA ILE A 84 -8.41 23.75 1.49
C ILE A 84 -9.47 23.12 2.40
N ALA A 85 -9.20 23.03 3.71
CA ALA A 85 -10.19 22.57 4.68
C ALA A 85 -11.42 23.48 4.68
N GLY A 86 -11.25 24.80 4.64
CA GLY A 86 -12.32 25.79 4.55
C GLY A 86 -13.15 25.65 3.27
N PHE A 87 -12.53 25.45 2.11
CA PHE A 87 -13.22 25.24 0.84
C PHE A 87 -14.07 23.97 0.89
N VAL A 88 -13.52 22.89 1.45
CA VAL A 88 -14.19 21.60 1.56
C VAL A 88 -15.31 21.62 2.61
N LEU A 89 -15.12 22.31 3.74
CA LEU A 89 -16.17 22.54 4.74
C LEU A 89 -17.32 23.36 4.15
N ASN A 90 -17.02 24.35 3.30
CA ASN A 90 -18.01 25.16 2.59
C ASN A 90 -18.63 24.44 1.37
N SER A 91 -18.02 23.35 0.89
CA SER A 91 -18.56 22.53 -0.21
C SER A 91 -19.76 21.68 0.23
N GLY A 92 -20.04 21.58 1.54
CA GLY A 92 -21.15 20.80 2.09
C GLY A 92 -20.96 19.27 2.05
N LEU A 93 -19.81 18.77 1.58
CA LEU A 93 -19.51 17.33 1.48
C LEU A 93 -19.25 16.67 2.85
N GLY A 94 -18.99 17.46 3.89
CA GLY A 94 -18.65 16.94 5.23
C GLY A 94 -17.36 16.10 5.24
N SER A 95 -16.93 15.69 6.44
CA SER A 95 -15.73 14.87 6.64
C SER A 95 -15.77 13.55 5.83
N THR A 96 -16.92 12.87 5.85
CA THR A 96 -17.10 11.58 5.16
C THR A 96 -17.17 11.71 3.64
N GLY A 97 -17.80 12.77 3.09
CA GLY A 97 -17.90 12.95 1.64
C GLY A 97 -16.54 13.26 1.01
N THR A 98 -15.70 14.04 1.69
CA THR A 98 -14.32 14.32 1.27
C THR A 98 -13.46 13.07 1.29
N LEU A 99 -13.58 12.25 2.34
CA LEU A 99 -12.88 10.98 2.43
C LEU A 99 -13.29 10.03 1.30
N LEU A 100 -14.58 9.93 0.98
CA LEU A 100 -15.08 9.10 -0.12
C LEU A 100 -14.59 9.58 -1.48
N LEU A 101 -14.62 10.89 -1.73
CA LEU A 101 -14.08 11.49 -2.95
C LEU A 101 -12.58 11.22 -3.08
N LEU A 102 -11.85 11.40 -1.99
CA LEU A 102 -10.43 11.11 -1.91
C LEU A 102 -10.16 9.63 -2.19
N PHE A 103 -10.90 8.72 -1.56
CA PHE A 103 -10.80 7.27 -1.77
C PHE A 103 -11.06 6.90 -3.24
N ALA A 104 -12.06 7.50 -3.88
CA ALA A 104 -12.38 7.28 -5.29
C ALA A 104 -11.27 7.79 -6.22
N ILE A 105 -10.76 9.01 -6.01
CA ILE A 105 -9.65 9.58 -6.78
C ILE A 105 -8.41 8.70 -6.61
N LEU A 106 -8.08 8.34 -5.37
CA LEU A 106 -6.95 7.48 -5.12
C LEU A 106 -7.14 6.12 -5.76
N LEU A 107 -8.33 5.52 -5.76
CA LEU A 107 -8.58 4.26 -6.46
C LEU A 107 -8.18 4.37 -7.92
N VAL A 108 -8.61 5.43 -8.60
CA VAL A 108 -8.22 5.69 -9.99
C VAL A 108 -6.72 5.81 -10.16
N VAL A 109 -6.04 6.59 -9.31
CA VAL A 109 -4.57 6.72 -9.41
C VAL A 109 -3.84 5.43 -9.02
N GLY A 110 -4.38 4.67 -8.07
CA GLY A 110 -3.82 3.40 -7.59
C GLY A 110 -3.93 2.27 -8.58
N MET A 111 -4.74 2.43 -9.63
CA MET A 111 -4.75 1.52 -10.75
C MET A 111 -3.51 1.68 -11.64
N PHE A 112 -2.82 2.83 -11.60
CA PHE A 112 -1.63 3.12 -12.43
C PHE A 112 -0.32 3.03 -11.65
N LEU A 113 -0.34 3.39 -10.36
CA LEU A 113 0.84 3.39 -9.51
C LEU A 113 0.94 2.10 -8.70
N ASP A 114 2.17 1.63 -8.49
CA ASP A 114 2.46 0.57 -7.53
C ASP A 114 2.03 0.99 -6.11
N GLY A 115 1.69 -0.01 -5.29
CA GLY A 115 1.26 0.19 -3.91
C GLY A 115 2.28 0.91 -3.05
N VAL A 116 3.56 0.54 -3.15
CA VAL A 116 4.65 1.18 -2.39
C VAL A 116 4.78 2.64 -2.82
N SER A 117 4.85 2.90 -4.12
CA SER A 117 4.91 4.25 -4.70
C SER A 117 3.72 5.11 -4.28
N THR A 118 2.50 4.54 -4.30
CA THR A 118 1.29 5.23 -3.84
C THR A 118 1.42 5.67 -2.38
N PHE A 119 1.84 4.77 -1.49
CA PHE A 119 2.01 5.10 -0.08
C PHE A 119 2.97 6.26 0.13
N LEU A 120 4.11 6.20 -0.53
CA LEU A 120 5.20 7.15 -0.35
C LEU A 120 4.88 8.53 -0.94
N ILE A 121 4.09 8.61 -2.01
CA ILE A 121 3.62 9.86 -2.61
C ILE A 121 2.46 10.45 -1.82
N PHE A 122 1.44 9.65 -1.54
CA PHE A 122 0.16 10.16 -1.05
C PHE A 122 0.14 10.39 0.46
N ILE A 123 0.88 9.63 1.27
CA ILE A 123 0.93 9.90 2.72
C ILE A 123 1.37 11.33 3.04
N PRO A 124 2.52 11.85 2.55
CA PRO A 124 2.94 13.21 2.86
C PRO A 124 1.98 14.27 2.31
N LEU A 125 1.32 14.00 1.18
CA LEU A 125 0.31 14.87 0.58
C LEU A 125 -0.99 14.93 1.40
N LEU A 126 -1.42 13.79 1.95
CA LEU A 126 -2.74 13.64 2.60
C LEU A 126 -2.69 13.78 4.12
N LEU A 127 -1.52 13.59 4.74
CA LEU A 127 -1.31 13.84 6.17
C LEU A 127 -1.78 15.22 6.66
N PRO A 128 -1.46 16.34 6.00
CA PRO A 128 -1.94 17.65 6.43
C PRO A 128 -3.48 17.75 6.34
N LEU A 129 -4.09 17.11 5.33
CA LEU A 129 -5.54 17.04 5.18
C LEU A 129 -6.18 16.22 6.30
N ALA A 130 -5.63 15.04 6.60
CA ALA A 130 -6.10 14.17 7.67
C ALA A 130 -6.03 14.88 9.04
N LYS A 131 -4.95 15.63 9.31
CA LYS A 131 -4.83 16.45 10.52
C LYS A 131 -5.87 17.57 10.56
N ALA A 132 -6.13 18.25 9.44
CA ALA A 132 -7.13 19.32 9.38
C ALA A 132 -8.56 18.83 9.65
N PHE A 133 -8.91 17.61 9.21
CA PHE A 133 -10.21 16.99 9.51
C PHE A 133 -10.26 16.23 10.85
N GLY A 134 -9.14 16.19 11.60
CA GLY A 134 -9.05 15.44 12.86
C GLY A 134 -9.18 13.92 12.68
N TRP A 135 -8.81 13.38 11.53
CA TRP A 135 -8.84 11.94 11.28
C TRP A 135 -7.73 11.22 12.05
N ASP A 136 -8.08 10.04 12.57
CA ASP A 136 -7.10 9.13 13.16
C ASP A 136 -6.14 8.63 12.07
N VAL A 137 -4.84 8.81 12.30
CA VAL A 137 -3.79 8.50 11.30
C VAL A 137 -3.68 6.99 11.07
N VAL A 138 -3.95 6.16 12.08
CA VAL A 138 -3.92 4.70 11.97
C VAL A 138 -5.09 4.24 11.11
N TRP A 139 -6.30 4.72 11.40
CA TRP A 139 -7.49 4.43 10.61
C TRP A 139 -7.33 4.88 9.15
N PHE A 140 -6.79 6.08 8.93
CA PHE A 140 -6.51 6.58 7.59
C PHE A 140 -5.48 5.71 6.84
N GLY A 141 -4.43 5.27 7.54
CA GLY A 141 -3.45 4.32 7.00
C GLY A 141 -4.05 2.97 6.62
N VAL A 142 -5.01 2.46 7.42
CA VAL A 142 -5.76 1.23 7.11
C VAL A 142 -6.61 1.40 5.85
N ILE A 143 -7.29 2.55 5.70
CA ILE A 143 -8.07 2.84 4.50
C ILE A 143 -7.17 2.92 3.26
N LEU A 144 -6.03 3.60 3.37
CA LEU A 144 -5.06 3.68 2.28
C LEU A 144 -4.51 2.30 1.91
N THR A 145 -4.27 1.40 2.87
CA THR A 145 -3.78 0.04 2.60
C THR A 145 -4.84 -0.79 1.91
N MET A 146 -6.09 -0.74 2.39
CA MET A 146 -7.22 -1.39 1.73
C MET A 146 -7.39 -0.89 0.29
N LYS A 147 -7.30 0.42 0.08
CA LYS A 147 -7.35 1.03 -1.25
C LYS A 147 -6.23 0.51 -2.17
N VAL A 148 -5.00 0.41 -1.66
CA VAL A 148 -3.86 -0.08 -2.44
C VAL A 148 -4.06 -1.55 -2.81
N ALA A 149 -4.54 -2.37 -1.88
CA ALA A 149 -4.89 -3.76 -2.16
C ALA A 149 -5.92 -3.84 -3.30
N ILE A 150 -7.00 -3.06 -3.25
CA ILE A 150 -8.01 -3.00 -4.33
C ILE A 150 -7.36 -2.61 -5.67
N GLY A 151 -6.51 -1.58 -5.68
CA GLY A 151 -5.83 -1.11 -6.90
C GLY A 151 -4.97 -2.17 -7.56
N GLN A 152 -4.27 -3.00 -6.78
CA GLN A 152 -3.41 -4.06 -7.31
C GLN A 152 -4.16 -5.25 -7.93
N PHE A 153 -5.46 -5.40 -7.62
CA PHE A 153 -6.33 -6.43 -8.22
C PHE A 153 -7.25 -5.90 -9.32
N THR A 154 -7.46 -4.57 -9.41
CA THR A 154 -8.42 -3.98 -10.36
C THR A 154 -7.79 -3.80 -11.76
N PRO A 155 -8.46 -4.22 -12.85
CA PRO A 155 -7.98 -4.01 -14.23
C PRO A 155 -7.92 -2.51 -14.56
N PRO A 156 -6.71 -1.93 -14.71
CA PRO A 156 -6.00 -1.84 -16.00
C PRO A 156 -4.51 -2.26 -15.94
N MET A 157 -3.84 -2.19 -14.78
CA MET A 157 -2.46 -2.70 -14.59
C MET A 157 -2.42 -4.01 -13.79
N ALA A 158 -3.36 -4.20 -12.86
CA ALA A 158 -3.61 -5.41 -12.06
C ALA A 158 -2.37 -6.30 -11.81
N VAL A 159 -1.28 -5.70 -11.31
CA VAL A 159 0.06 -6.33 -11.35
C VAL A 159 0.07 -7.67 -10.61
N ASN A 160 -0.60 -7.75 -9.45
CA ASN A 160 -0.69 -8.98 -8.68
C ASN A 160 -1.51 -10.05 -9.42
N LEU A 161 -2.57 -9.63 -10.12
CA LEU A 161 -3.37 -10.54 -10.94
C LEU A 161 -2.57 -11.04 -12.14
N MET A 162 -1.86 -10.16 -12.85
CA MET A 162 -1.01 -10.53 -13.99
C MET A 162 0.08 -11.52 -13.60
N VAL A 163 0.79 -11.28 -12.49
CA VAL A 163 1.82 -12.20 -11.98
C VAL A 163 1.20 -13.53 -11.58
N SER A 164 0.04 -13.52 -10.93
CA SER A 164 -0.67 -14.75 -10.53
C SER A 164 -1.13 -15.57 -11.74
N CYS A 165 -1.72 -14.94 -12.75
CA CYS A 165 -2.13 -15.58 -14.00
C CYS A 165 -0.92 -16.15 -14.76
N LYS A 166 0.20 -15.40 -14.81
CA LYS A 166 1.46 -15.86 -15.43
C LYS A 166 2.05 -17.08 -14.72
N MET A 167 2.00 -17.11 -13.39
CA MET A 167 2.44 -18.28 -12.60
C MET A 167 1.50 -19.48 -12.77
N ALA A 168 0.19 -19.25 -12.85
CA ALA A 168 -0.82 -20.29 -12.99
C ALA A 168 -1.03 -20.78 -14.44
N GLY A 169 -0.47 -20.08 -15.43
CA GLY A 169 -0.60 -20.43 -16.85
C GLY A 169 -2.01 -20.22 -17.41
N VAL A 170 -2.84 -19.38 -16.79
CA VAL A 170 -4.22 -19.13 -17.19
C VAL A 170 -4.39 -17.74 -17.82
N PRO A 171 -5.27 -17.58 -18.83
CA PRO A 171 -5.51 -16.28 -19.44
C PRO A 171 -6.25 -15.36 -18.46
N MET A 172 -5.80 -14.10 -18.37
CA MET A 172 -6.37 -13.10 -17.45
C MET A 172 -7.88 -12.95 -17.64
N GLU A 173 -8.35 -12.97 -18.88
CA GLU A 173 -9.75 -12.84 -19.27
C GLU A 173 -10.67 -13.85 -18.56
N SER A 174 -10.20 -15.09 -18.39
CA SER A 174 -10.94 -16.14 -17.68
C SER A 174 -11.03 -15.91 -16.17
N THR A 175 -10.13 -15.09 -15.63
CA THR A 175 -10.00 -14.81 -14.19
C THR A 175 -10.72 -13.50 -13.79
N ILE A 176 -10.93 -12.58 -14.74
CA ILE A 176 -11.60 -11.27 -14.52
C ILE A 176 -12.94 -11.39 -13.78
N PRO A 177 -13.88 -12.30 -14.13
CA PRO A 177 -15.17 -12.39 -13.44
C PRO A 177 -15.03 -12.73 -11.96
N TRP A 178 -14.09 -13.61 -11.63
CA TRP A 178 -13.80 -14.04 -10.26
C TRP A 178 -13.11 -12.93 -9.46
N VAL A 179 -12.24 -12.16 -10.10
CA VAL A 179 -11.55 -11.03 -9.48
C VAL A 179 -12.51 -9.89 -9.20
N LEU A 180 -13.50 -9.65 -10.07
CA LEU A 180 -14.51 -8.62 -9.82
C LEU A 180 -15.31 -8.91 -8.54
N TRP A 181 -15.65 -10.17 -8.27
CA TRP A 181 -16.26 -10.56 -6.99
C TRP A 181 -15.34 -10.30 -5.79
N LEU A 182 -14.05 -10.60 -5.93
CA LEU A 182 -13.05 -10.31 -4.90
C LEU A 182 -12.92 -8.80 -4.65
N VAL A 183 -12.76 -8.01 -5.71
CA VAL A 183 -12.67 -6.54 -5.67
C VAL A 183 -13.91 -5.94 -5.04
N ALA A 184 -15.11 -6.42 -5.40
CA ALA A 184 -16.36 -5.99 -4.79
C ALA A 184 -16.38 -6.27 -3.28
N SER A 185 -15.94 -7.46 -2.85
CA SER A 185 -15.82 -7.79 -1.42
C SER A 185 -14.86 -6.86 -0.68
N PHE A 186 -13.70 -6.54 -1.27
CA PHE A 186 -12.75 -5.58 -0.70
C PHE A 186 -13.30 -4.16 -0.64
N ILE A 187 -14.05 -3.72 -1.65
CA ILE A 187 -14.71 -2.39 -1.64
C ILE A 187 -15.76 -2.34 -0.54
N VAL A 188 -16.57 -3.38 -0.37
CA VAL A 188 -17.56 -3.46 0.71
C VAL A 188 -16.86 -3.42 2.08
N ALA A 189 -15.76 -4.16 2.24
CA ALA A 189 -14.97 -4.13 3.47
C ALA A 189 -14.37 -2.73 3.74
N ALA A 190 -13.85 -2.07 2.71
CA ALA A 190 -13.32 -0.71 2.83
C ALA A 190 -14.41 0.29 3.20
N LEU A 191 -15.59 0.22 2.58
CA LEU A 191 -16.75 1.04 2.94
C LEU A 191 -17.21 0.77 4.39
N ALA A 192 -17.22 -0.49 4.82
CA ALA A 192 -17.54 -0.83 6.21
C ALA A 192 -16.54 -0.20 7.20
N VAL A 193 -15.25 -0.19 6.88
CA VAL A 193 -14.22 0.48 7.71
C VAL A 193 -14.36 2.01 7.67
N ILE A 194 -14.78 2.58 6.54
CA ILE A 194 -15.03 4.02 6.38
C ILE A 194 -16.22 4.46 7.26
N PHE A 195 -17.33 3.71 7.25
CA PHE A 195 -18.53 4.06 8.02
C PHE A 195 -18.46 3.61 9.48
N TYR A 196 -17.63 2.61 9.79
CA TYR A 196 -17.46 2.08 11.14
C TYR A 196 -15.96 1.95 11.50
N PRO A 197 -15.30 3.07 11.87
CA PRO A 197 -13.90 3.10 12.30
C PRO A 197 -13.49 2.09 13.39
N PRO A 198 -14.36 1.72 14.35
CA PRO A 198 -14.01 0.73 15.36
C PRO A 198 -13.63 -0.63 14.77
N LEU A 199 -14.08 -1.01 13.57
CA LEU A 199 -13.65 -2.27 12.93
C LEU A 199 -12.13 -2.31 12.68
N ALA A 200 -11.55 -1.18 12.27
CA ALA A 200 -10.10 -1.08 12.05
C ALA A 200 -9.33 -0.74 13.34
N LEU A 201 -9.97 -0.03 14.28
CA LEU A 201 -9.33 0.44 15.51
C LEU A 201 -9.49 -0.50 16.71
N TRP A 202 -10.37 -1.50 16.64
CA TRP A 202 -10.60 -2.46 17.73
C TRP A 202 -9.38 -3.34 17.99
N LEU A 203 -8.71 -3.81 16.94
CA LEU A 203 -7.50 -4.63 17.08
C LEU A 203 -6.30 -3.80 17.59
N PRO A 204 -5.99 -2.60 17.05
CA PRO A 204 -5.00 -1.70 17.63
C PRO A 204 -5.26 -1.36 19.10
N ARG A 205 -6.50 -0.95 19.45
CA ARG A 205 -6.86 -0.59 20.83
C ARG A 205 -6.80 -1.75 21.80
N SER A 206 -7.19 -2.95 21.38
CA SER A 206 -7.06 -4.16 22.23
C SER A 206 -5.61 -4.61 22.41
N LEU A 207 -4.72 -4.24 21.49
CA LEU A 207 -3.27 -4.47 21.58
C LEU A 207 -2.49 -3.30 22.22
N GLY A 208 -3.16 -2.22 22.62
CA GLY A 208 -2.56 -1.10 23.37
C GLY A 208 -1.93 0.01 22.51
N TYR A 209 -2.30 0.11 21.24
CA TYR A 209 -1.95 1.21 20.32
C TYR A 209 -3.15 2.11 20.03
#